data_AF-A0A9P9YVL1-F1
#
_entry.id   AF-A0A9P9YVL1-F1
#
_cell.length_a   1.000
_cell.length_b   1.000
_cell.length_c   1.000
_cell.angle_alpha   90.00
_cell.angle_beta   90.00
_cell.angle_gamma   90.00
#
_symmetry.space_group_name_H-M   'P 1'
#
loop_
_entity.id
_entity.type
_entity.pdbx_description
1 polymer ?
#
loop_
_entity_poly.entity_id
_entity_poly.type
_entity_poly.pdbx_seq_one_letter_code
_entity_poly.pdbx_strand_id
1 'polypeptide(L)'
;MMHLGRHRNTMYQVDVESETESESESEIEDVTEESTILPFVVKLSRTTVHLIDYKLFIAARRIQSHWRGHRVRKLLLQRWRAAITIQRWWRGFRTRRLLWQHMDRRLQDTLLEHYRQAAIRIQALFRGWWDRRCIHDVRNLHRMQTAAAEDLISCLILQLHQVKRNGSLPGSLSLRNTNCLSKVEKLMTTMLFRFHNNRVLSMVATRISLKESQRRHFESGRLATQIPYAGPNFNELCPFTDEERVVVKDIPNDQRYAKIIAEYEESLLDEKLRETHRCSENRKRQEQINNIITQEKLAKRKFCADVIERMRRWTIWSDANVNITPNIFHNRENMQGFLNRVGHLLIDDKR
;
A
#
# COMPACT_ATOMS: atom_id res chain seq x y z
N MET A 1 -8.89 -6.75 6.55
CA MET A 1 -9.38 -7.13 7.89
C MET A 1 -8.22 -6.95 8.88
N MET A 2 -8.24 -5.86 9.65
CA MET A 2 -7.23 -5.57 10.68
C MET A 2 -7.46 -6.52 11.85
N HIS A 3 -6.55 -7.47 12.09
CA HIS A 3 -6.52 -8.17 13.36
C HIS A 3 -5.74 -7.30 14.36
N LEU A 4 -6.51 -6.57 15.16
CA LEU A 4 -6.08 -6.02 16.44
C LEU A 4 -5.62 -7.19 17.32
N GLY A 5 -4.30 -7.38 17.36
CA GLY A 5 -3.64 -8.27 18.30
C GLY A 5 -3.77 -7.72 19.70
N ARG A 6 -4.42 -8.50 20.56
CA ARG A 6 -4.62 -8.29 21.99
C ARG A 6 -3.25 -8.05 22.66
N HIS A 7 -2.91 -6.79 22.95
CA HIS A 7 -1.78 -6.44 23.78
C HIS A 7 -2.03 -6.97 25.20
N ARG A 8 -1.35 -8.06 25.57
CA ARG A 8 -1.11 -8.40 26.97
C ARG A 8 0.00 -7.46 27.46
N ASN A 9 -0.37 -6.44 28.22
CA ASN A 9 0.55 -5.76 29.12
C ASN A 9 1.06 -6.81 30.11
N THR A 10 2.29 -7.25 29.90
CA THR A 10 3.11 -7.86 30.95
C THR A 10 4.12 -6.80 31.33
N MET A 11 3.89 -6.24 32.51
CA MET A 11 4.78 -5.30 33.17
C MET A 11 6.10 -6.02 33.37
N TYR A 12 7.14 -5.57 32.66
CA TYR A 12 8.50 -6.00 32.92
C TYR A 12 8.93 -5.41 34.26
N GLN A 13 8.92 -6.25 35.30
CA GLN A 13 9.73 -6.02 36.49
C GLN A 13 11.10 -6.61 36.18
N VAL A 14 12.08 -5.73 36.08
CA VAL A 14 13.48 -6.06 35.84
C VAL A 14 14.08 -6.35 37.22
N ASP A 15 14.10 -7.60 37.62
CA ASP A 15 14.95 -8.06 38.72
C ASP A 15 16.30 -8.46 38.11
N VAL A 16 17.26 -7.55 38.21
CA VAL A 16 18.69 -7.83 38.03
C VAL A 16 19.17 -8.41 39.36
N GLU A 17 19.16 -9.74 39.48
CA GLU A 17 20.03 -10.42 40.43
C GLU A 17 21.23 -10.95 39.66
N SER A 18 22.29 -10.16 39.71
CA SER A 18 23.64 -10.54 39.34
C SER A 18 24.17 -11.55 40.36
N GLU A 19 24.16 -12.83 40.03
CA GLU A 19 25.03 -13.81 40.69
C GLU A 19 26.46 -13.58 40.19
N THR A 20 27.13 -12.60 40.80
CA THR A 20 28.59 -12.53 40.84
C THR A 20 29.06 -13.61 41.82
N GLU A 21 29.47 -14.77 41.29
CA GLU A 21 30.36 -15.68 42.02
C GLU A 21 31.71 -14.97 42.17
N SER A 22 31.83 -14.16 43.23
CA SER A 22 33.10 -13.65 43.73
C SER A 22 33.84 -14.79 44.43
N GLU A 23 35.02 -15.09 43.93
CA GLU A 23 36.09 -15.78 44.62
C GLU A 23 36.25 -15.22 46.04
N SER A 24 36.04 -16.07 47.05
CA SER A 24 36.56 -15.86 48.41
C SER A 24 37.69 -16.86 48.63
N GLU A 25 38.90 -16.41 48.33
CA GLU A 25 40.10 -16.96 48.97
C GLU A 25 40.09 -16.61 50.45
N SER A 26 40.48 -17.61 51.25
CA SER A 26 41.13 -17.52 52.57
C SER A 26 40.49 -16.63 53.64
N GLU A 27 39.83 -17.29 54.59
CA GLU A 27 40.31 -17.39 55.98
C GLU A 27 39.30 -18.28 56.73
N ILE A 28 39.61 -19.58 56.81
CA ILE A 28 38.99 -20.44 57.82
C ILE A 28 39.78 -20.13 59.09
N GLU A 29 39.23 -19.22 59.90
CA GLU A 29 39.63 -19.07 61.29
C GLU A 29 39.50 -20.42 61.99
N ASP A 30 40.59 -20.77 62.65
CA ASP A 30 40.81 -21.92 63.49
C ASP A 30 39.91 -21.82 64.73
N VAL A 31 38.61 -22.12 64.56
CA VAL A 31 37.72 -22.35 65.70
C VAL A 31 37.88 -23.81 66.07
N THR A 32 38.77 -24.00 67.04
CA THR A 32 38.96 -25.20 67.84
C THR A 32 37.64 -25.60 68.52
N GLU A 33 36.75 -26.22 67.76
CA GLU A 33 35.81 -27.19 68.33
C GLU A 33 36.50 -28.54 68.19
N GLU A 34 37.13 -28.98 69.28
CA GLU A 34 37.54 -30.35 69.49
C GLU A 34 36.33 -31.25 69.22
N SER A 35 36.18 -31.68 67.96
CA SER A 35 35.35 -32.81 67.62
C SER A 35 36.04 -33.99 68.29
N THR A 36 35.53 -34.35 69.46
CA THR A 36 35.94 -35.46 70.29
C THR A 36 36.34 -36.62 69.39
N ILE A 37 37.64 -36.79 69.19
CA ILE A 37 38.21 -38.00 68.61
C ILE A 37 37.86 -39.07 69.61
N LEU A 38 36.73 -39.75 69.44
CA LEU A 38 36.45 -40.99 70.16
C LEU A 38 37.51 -41.98 69.67
N PRO A 39 38.50 -42.39 70.49
CA PRO A 39 39.28 -43.55 70.16
C PRO A 39 38.41 -44.73 70.58
N PHE A 40 37.35 -45.03 69.82
CA PHE A 40 36.77 -46.36 69.87
C PHE A 40 37.73 -47.27 69.12
N VAL A 41 38.89 -47.53 69.72
CA VAL A 41 39.75 -48.65 69.35
C VAL A 41 39.01 -49.90 69.82
N VAL A 42 37.94 -50.23 69.09
CA VAL A 42 37.59 -51.62 68.91
C VAL A 42 38.85 -52.24 68.34
N LYS A 43 39.43 -53.17 69.08
CA LYS A 43 40.42 -54.09 68.51
C LYS A 43 39.68 -54.97 67.50
N LEU A 44 39.35 -54.38 66.35
CA LEU A 44 38.79 -55.04 65.20
C LEU A 44 39.83 -56.06 64.75
N SER A 45 39.39 -57.31 64.56
CA SER A 45 40.27 -58.31 63.99
C SER A 45 40.74 -57.84 62.62
N ARG A 46 42.00 -58.14 62.25
CA ARG A 46 42.60 -57.72 60.97
C ARG A 46 41.69 -57.96 59.76
N THR A 47 40.91 -59.05 59.79
CA THR A 47 39.95 -59.42 58.73
C THR A 47 38.76 -58.46 58.63
N THR A 48 38.24 -57.95 59.75
CA THR A 48 37.13 -56.99 59.76
C THR A 48 37.55 -55.62 59.21
N VAL A 49 38.77 -55.17 59.50
CA VAL A 49 39.36 -53.93 58.93
C VAL A 49 39.45 -54.04 57.40
N HIS A 50 40.02 -55.13 56.87
CA HIS A 50 40.12 -55.34 55.42
C HIS A 50 38.75 -55.40 54.71
N LEU A 51 37.72 -55.95 55.37
CA LEU A 51 36.38 -56.01 54.82
C LEU A 51 35.71 -54.63 54.77
N ILE A 52 35.96 -53.79 55.79
CA ILE A 52 35.51 -52.39 55.80
C ILE A 52 36.22 -51.60 54.70
N ASP A 53 37.55 -51.72 54.58
CA ASP A 53 38.34 -51.07 53.53
C ASP A 53 37.86 -51.45 52.13
N TYR A 54 37.55 -52.73 51.90
CA TYR A 54 37.02 -53.20 50.63
C TYR A 54 35.63 -52.61 50.33
N LYS A 55 34.74 -52.50 51.33
CA LYS A 55 33.44 -51.85 51.17
C LYS A 55 33.57 -50.35 50.88
N LEU A 56 34.46 -49.67 51.59
CA LEU A 56 34.78 -48.26 51.36
C LEU A 56 35.38 -48.04 49.96
N PHE A 57 36.27 -48.93 49.52
CA PHE A 57 36.83 -48.90 48.17
C PHE A 57 35.74 -49.06 47.08
N ILE A 58 34.82 -50.01 47.24
CA ILE A 58 33.70 -50.17 46.29
C ILE A 58 32.81 -48.92 46.28
N ALA A 59 32.49 -48.38 47.46
CA ALA A 59 31.67 -47.18 47.58
C ALA A 59 32.35 -45.97 46.91
N ALA A 60 33.64 -45.74 47.19
CA ALA A 60 34.44 -44.69 46.58
C ALA A 60 34.48 -44.85 45.05
N ARG A 61 34.70 -46.06 44.54
CA ARG A 61 34.73 -46.34 43.10
C ARG A 61 33.38 -46.06 42.44
N ARG A 62 32.26 -46.39 43.10
CA ARG A 62 30.91 -46.08 42.63
C ARG A 62 30.69 -44.56 42.55
N ILE A 63 31.03 -43.82 43.61
CA ILE A 63 30.92 -42.35 43.66
C ILE A 63 31.76 -41.72 42.54
N GLN A 64 33.01 -42.14 42.39
CA GLN A 64 33.91 -41.64 41.35
C GLN A 64 33.36 -41.92 39.94
N SER A 65 32.84 -43.12 39.69
CA SER A 65 32.25 -43.47 38.38
C SER A 65 31.02 -42.61 38.06
N HIS A 66 30.16 -42.37 39.06
CA HIS A 66 28.98 -41.53 38.88
C HIS A 66 29.36 -40.07 38.64
N TRP A 67 30.33 -39.54 39.38
CA TRP A 67 30.81 -38.17 39.21
C TRP A 67 31.43 -37.95 37.82
N ARG A 68 32.27 -38.89 37.34
CA ARG A 68 32.84 -38.83 35.99
C ARG A 68 31.74 -38.82 34.93
N GLY A 69 30.72 -39.68 35.08
CA GLY A 69 29.56 -39.72 34.19
C GLY A 69 28.72 -38.44 34.24
N HIS A 70 28.52 -37.84 35.43
CA HIS A 70 27.83 -36.57 35.59
C HIS A 70 28.58 -35.42 34.89
N ARG A 71 29.90 -35.33 35.10
CA ARG A 71 30.75 -34.31 34.49
C ARG A 71 30.69 -34.34 32.95
N VAL A 72 30.78 -35.53 32.35
CA VAL A 72 30.68 -35.69 30.88
C VAL A 72 29.29 -35.29 30.37
N ARG A 73 28.22 -35.70 31.06
CA ARG A 73 26.84 -35.30 30.68
C ARG A 73 26.64 -33.79 30.76
N LYS A 74 27.16 -33.12 31.81
CA LYS A 74 27.11 -31.66 31.95
C LYS A 74 27.84 -30.97 30.79
N LEU A 75 29.03 -31.43 30.44
CA LEU A 75 29.81 -30.90 29.32
C LEU A 75 29.09 -31.08 27.97
N LEU A 76 28.52 -32.26 27.74
CA LEU A 76 27.78 -32.54 26.50
C LEU A 76 26.54 -31.64 26.39
N LEU A 77 25.81 -31.45 27.49
CA LEU A 77 24.65 -30.56 27.53
C LEU A 77 25.04 -29.11 27.24
N GLN A 78 26.15 -28.62 27.80
CA GLN A 78 26.66 -27.28 27.50
C GLN A 78 27.00 -27.12 26.02
N ARG A 79 27.73 -28.09 25.44
CA ARG A 79 28.07 -28.09 23.99
C ARG A 79 26.83 -28.15 23.11
N TRP A 80 25.84 -28.96 23.48
CA TRP A 80 24.58 -29.10 22.75
C TRP A 80 23.77 -27.80 22.78
N ARG A 81 23.67 -27.15 23.95
CA ARG A 81 23.03 -25.83 24.09
C ARG A 81 23.75 -24.77 23.26
N ALA A 82 25.09 -24.73 23.30
CA ALA A 82 25.87 -23.81 22.48
C ALA A 82 25.63 -24.03 20.97
N ALA A 83 25.63 -25.29 20.52
CA ALA A 83 25.34 -25.62 19.13
C ALA A 83 23.94 -25.20 18.70
N ILE A 84 22.91 -25.44 19.52
CA ILE A 84 21.53 -24.99 19.24
C ILE A 84 21.47 -23.47 19.12
N THR A 85 22.12 -22.75 20.03
CA THR A 85 22.16 -21.28 20.01
C THR A 85 22.78 -20.80 18.69
N ILE A 86 23.97 -21.29 18.32
CA ILE A 86 24.62 -20.93 17.06
C ILE A 86 23.72 -21.23 15.87
N GLN A 87 23.13 -22.42 15.81
CA GLN A 87 22.25 -22.80 14.70
C GLN A 87 20.98 -21.93 14.64
N ARG A 88 20.37 -21.59 15.78
CA ARG A 88 19.21 -20.70 15.86
C ARG A 88 19.55 -19.31 15.32
N TRP A 89 20.67 -18.75 15.76
CA TRP A 89 21.16 -17.46 15.29
C TRP A 89 21.46 -17.48 13.80
N TRP A 90 22.12 -18.51 13.30
CA TRP A 90 22.42 -18.66 11.87
C TRP A 90 21.16 -18.74 11.00
N ARG A 91 20.16 -19.54 11.41
CA ARG A 91 18.88 -19.61 10.70
C ARG A 91 18.19 -18.23 10.64
N GLY A 92 18.19 -17.50 11.76
CA GLY A 92 17.66 -16.15 11.83
C GLY A 92 18.41 -15.17 10.92
N PHE A 93 19.74 -15.19 10.96
CA PHE A 93 20.59 -14.37 10.10
C PHE A 93 20.34 -14.64 8.61
N ARG A 94 20.32 -15.92 8.21
CA ARG A 94 20.07 -16.33 6.83
C ARG A 94 18.73 -15.82 6.30
N THR A 95 17.66 -15.97 7.08
CA THR A 95 16.32 -15.51 6.68
C THR A 95 16.27 -13.99 6.56
N ARG A 96 16.86 -13.24 7.52
CA ARG A 96 16.91 -11.77 7.43
C ARG A 96 17.70 -11.31 6.21
N ARG A 97 18.86 -11.91 5.94
CA ARG A 97 19.68 -11.58 4.76
C ARG A 97 18.91 -11.82 3.46
N LEU A 98 18.18 -12.93 3.37
CA LEU A 98 17.35 -13.21 2.19
C LEU A 98 16.22 -12.18 2.05
N LEU A 99 15.56 -11.82 3.14
CA LEU A 99 14.52 -10.79 3.13
C LEU A 99 15.06 -9.44 2.65
N TRP A 100 16.21 -9.01 3.15
CA TRP A 100 16.86 -7.78 2.70
C TRP A 100 17.14 -7.80 1.19
N GLN A 101 17.70 -8.89 0.66
CA GLN A 101 17.91 -9.04 -0.77
C GLN A 101 16.61 -8.96 -1.60
N HIS A 102 15.51 -9.53 -1.09
CA HIS A 102 14.21 -9.40 -1.75
C HIS A 102 13.65 -7.98 -1.70
N MET A 103 13.81 -7.29 -0.56
CA MET A 103 13.38 -5.90 -0.42
C MET A 103 14.17 -4.98 -1.34
N ASP A 104 15.49 -5.13 -1.42
CA ASP A 104 16.35 -4.34 -2.31
C ASP A 104 15.98 -4.55 -3.78
N ARG A 105 15.76 -5.80 -4.20
CA ARG A 105 15.29 -6.09 -5.57
C ARG A 105 13.94 -5.44 -5.86
N ARG A 106 12.98 -5.58 -4.95
CA ARG A 106 11.65 -4.99 -5.12
C ARG A 106 11.72 -3.47 -5.19
N LEU A 107 12.55 -2.84 -4.36
CA LEU A 107 12.78 -1.40 -4.40
C LEU A 107 13.36 -0.99 -5.77
N GLN A 108 14.38 -1.70 -6.24
CA GLN A 108 15.01 -1.45 -7.53
C GLN A 108 13.99 -1.57 -8.69
N ASP A 109 13.16 -2.61 -8.68
CA ASP A 109 12.12 -2.82 -9.69
C ASP A 109 11.10 -1.68 -9.70
N THR A 110 10.67 -1.22 -8.51
CA THR A 110 9.73 -0.08 -8.41
C THR A 110 10.32 1.23 -8.90
N LEU A 111 11.61 1.48 -8.63
CA LEU A 111 12.32 2.65 -9.12
C LEU A 111 12.42 2.62 -10.65
N LEU A 112 12.85 1.49 -11.21
CA LEU A 112 12.95 1.30 -12.65
C LEU A 112 11.60 1.48 -13.35
N GLU A 113 10.53 0.94 -12.78
CA GLU A 113 9.18 1.08 -13.33
C GLU A 113 8.71 2.56 -13.30
N HIS A 114 8.98 3.28 -12.20
CA HIS A 114 8.67 4.71 -12.13
C HIS A 114 9.40 5.51 -13.23
N TYR A 115 10.71 5.28 -13.42
CA TYR A 115 11.47 5.95 -14.47
C TYR A 115 11.01 5.53 -15.87
N ARG A 116 10.64 4.26 -16.06
CA ARG A 116 10.09 3.76 -17.32
C ARG A 116 8.78 4.47 -17.67
N GLN A 117 7.87 4.61 -16.70
CA GLN A 117 6.62 5.34 -16.90
C GLN A 117 6.86 6.82 -17.22
N ALA A 118 7.81 7.46 -16.53
CA ALA A 118 8.21 8.83 -16.83
C ALA A 118 8.76 8.96 -18.25
N ALA A 119 9.63 8.03 -18.67
CA ALA A 119 10.18 7.99 -20.02
C ALA A 119 9.09 7.80 -21.08
N ILE A 120 8.15 6.88 -20.88
CA ILE A 120 7.01 6.67 -21.79
C ILE A 120 6.18 7.94 -21.93
N ARG A 121 5.92 8.66 -20.82
CA ARG A 121 5.18 9.93 -20.87
C ARG A 121 5.93 10.99 -21.66
N ILE A 122 7.24 11.15 -21.43
CA ILE A 122 8.08 12.09 -22.17
C ILE A 122 8.07 11.74 -23.66
N GLN A 123 8.26 10.47 -24.00
CA GLN A 123 8.25 10.01 -25.39
C GLN A 123 6.88 10.21 -26.07
N ALA A 124 5.77 9.92 -25.38
CA ALA A 124 4.43 10.12 -25.90
C ALA A 124 4.13 11.62 -26.12
N LEU A 125 4.53 12.48 -25.18
CA LEU A 125 4.42 13.94 -25.33
C LEU A 125 5.25 14.44 -26.52
N PHE A 126 6.49 13.94 -26.67
CA PHE A 126 7.36 14.32 -27.78
C PHE A 126 6.77 13.88 -29.12
N ARG A 127 6.32 12.63 -29.26
CA ARG A 127 5.66 12.14 -30.48
C ARG A 127 4.44 12.99 -30.81
N GLY A 128 3.57 13.26 -29.83
CA GLY A 128 2.40 14.12 -30.06
C GLY A 128 2.75 15.59 -30.36
N TRP A 129 3.83 16.13 -29.79
CA TRP A 129 4.32 17.46 -30.15
C TRP A 129 4.86 17.50 -31.58
N TRP A 130 5.64 16.48 -31.96
CA TRP A 130 6.20 16.33 -33.29
C TRP A 130 5.09 16.23 -34.34
N ASP A 131 4.10 15.36 -34.10
CA ASP A 131 2.93 15.22 -34.96
C ASP A 131 2.17 16.54 -35.12
N ARG A 132 1.92 17.27 -34.03
CA ARG A 132 1.24 18.58 -34.12
C ARG A 132 2.07 19.62 -34.87
N ARG A 133 3.39 19.56 -34.79
CA ARG A 133 4.28 20.48 -35.51
C ARG A 133 4.41 20.14 -36.99
N CYS A 134 4.34 18.85 -37.36
CA CYS A 134 4.54 18.39 -38.73
C CYS A 134 3.23 18.13 -39.51
N ILE A 135 2.15 17.75 -38.84
CA ILE A 135 0.85 17.36 -39.46
C ILE A 135 -0.17 18.53 -39.40
N HIS A 136 -0.13 19.39 -38.38
CA HIS A 136 -0.80 20.71 -38.46
C HIS A 136 0.08 21.68 -39.23
N ASP A 137 0.32 21.37 -40.49
CA ASP A 137 0.96 22.31 -41.40
C ASP A 137 -0.02 23.46 -41.60
N VAL A 138 0.16 24.53 -40.81
CA VAL A 138 -0.61 25.77 -40.90
C VAL A 138 -0.63 26.31 -42.33
N ARG A 139 0.37 25.96 -43.15
CA ARG A 139 0.41 26.27 -44.58
C ARG A 139 -0.62 25.50 -45.39
N ASN A 140 -0.84 24.22 -45.10
CA ASN A 140 -1.90 23.42 -45.75
C ASN A 140 -3.29 23.88 -45.31
N LEU A 141 -3.47 24.21 -44.02
CA LEU A 141 -4.71 24.79 -43.55
C LEU A 141 -4.97 26.17 -44.20
N HIS A 142 -3.95 27.02 -44.28
CA HIS A 142 -4.06 28.30 -44.97
C HIS A 142 -4.38 28.11 -46.45
N ARG A 143 -3.73 27.18 -47.14
CA ARG A 143 -4.04 26.84 -48.54
C ARG A 143 -5.48 26.34 -48.72
N MET A 144 -5.97 25.48 -47.82
CA MET A 144 -7.36 25.04 -47.84
C MET A 144 -8.32 26.20 -47.60
N GLN A 145 -8.00 27.10 -46.68
CA GLN A 145 -8.82 28.28 -46.39
C GLN A 145 -8.84 29.28 -47.54
N THR A 146 -7.69 29.53 -48.18
CA THR A 146 -7.63 30.39 -49.38
C THR A 146 -8.40 29.76 -50.54
N ALA A 147 -8.24 28.46 -50.78
CA ALA A 147 -8.99 27.75 -51.83
C ALA A 147 -10.51 27.77 -51.56
N ALA A 148 -10.95 27.55 -50.31
CA ALA A 148 -12.35 27.60 -49.96
C ALA A 148 -12.94 29.03 -50.04
N ALA A 149 -12.14 30.06 -49.74
CA ALA A 149 -12.53 31.46 -49.93
C ALA A 149 -12.63 31.83 -51.41
N GLU A 150 -11.69 31.38 -52.25
CA GLU A 150 -11.72 31.52 -53.71
C GLU A 150 -12.98 30.86 -54.28
N ASP A 151 -13.27 29.61 -53.88
CA ASP A 151 -14.49 28.89 -54.29
C ASP A 151 -15.77 29.64 -53.90
N LEU A 152 -15.80 30.27 -52.73
CA LEU A 152 -16.94 31.09 -52.27
C LEU A 152 -17.12 32.34 -53.13
N ILE A 153 -16.03 33.04 -53.44
CA ILE A 153 -16.05 34.23 -54.30
C ILE A 153 -16.52 33.84 -55.70
N SER A 154 -15.99 32.76 -56.29
CA SER A 154 -16.44 32.24 -57.59
C SER A 154 -17.92 31.86 -57.57
N CYS A 155 -18.40 31.21 -56.51
CA CYS A 155 -19.83 30.90 -56.35
C CYS A 155 -20.68 32.17 -56.27
N LEU A 156 -20.28 33.17 -55.48
CA LEU A 156 -20.99 34.45 -55.37
C LEU A 156 -21.03 35.19 -56.71
N ILE A 157 -19.93 35.21 -57.46
CA ILE A 157 -19.86 35.84 -58.79
C ILE A 157 -20.86 35.18 -59.74
N LEU A 158 -20.92 33.84 -59.78
CA LEU A 158 -21.86 33.10 -60.64
C LEU A 158 -23.32 33.39 -60.26
N GLN A 159 -23.63 33.46 -58.97
CA GLN A 159 -24.97 33.77 -58.48
C GLN A 159 -25.37 35.20 -58.82
N LEU A 160 -24.49 36.18 -58.59
CA LEU A 160 -24.75 37.57 -58.97
C LEU A 160 -24.94 37.74 -60.47
N HIS A 161 -24.20 36.98 -61.28
CA HIS A 161 -24.37 36.96 -62.72
C HIS A 161 -25.74 36.40 -63.14
N GLN A 162 -26.22 35.33 -62.50
CA GLN A 162 -27.56 34.78 -62.74
C GLN A 162 -28.66 35.75 -62.31
N VAL A 163 -28.53 36.36 -61.13
CA VAL A 163 -29.48 37.35 -60.61
C VAL A 163 -29.58 38.57 -61.54
N LYS A 164 -28.43 39.06 -62.04
CA LYS A 164 -28.38 40.14 -63.04
C LYS A 164 -29.08 39.75 -64.35
N ARG A 165 -28.86 38.52 -64.83
CA ARG A 165 -29.49 38.01 -66.06
C ARG A 165 -31.01 37.86 -65.91
N ASN A 166 -31.49 37.52 -64.72
CA ASN A 166 -32.90 37.31 -64.44
C ASN A 166 -33.64 38.61 -64.06
N GLY A 167 -32.96 39.76 -64.06
CA GLY A 167 -33.54 41.07 -63.70
C GLY A 167 -33.99 41.15 -62.23
N SER A 168 -33.55 40.22 -61.38
CA SER A 168 -33.93 40.19 -59.97
C SER A 168 -33.04 41.16 -59.18
N LEU A 169 -33.60 41.85 -58.19
CA LEU A 169 -32.80 42.72 -57.33
C LEU A 169 -31.84 41.86 -56.48
N PRO A 170 -30.53 42.16 -56.46
CA PRO A 170 -29.60 41.46 -55.58
C PRO A 170 -29.95 41.76 -54.13
N GLY A 171 -30.36 40.72 -53.40
CA GLY A 171 -30.76 40.82 -52.00
C GLY A 171 -30.21 39.66 -51.17
N SER A 172 -30.03 39.90 -49.87
CA SER A 172 -29.54 38.91 -48.90
C SER A 172 -30.39 37.63 -48.87
N LEU A 173 -31.69 37.74 -49.14
CA LEU A 173 -32.62 36.63 -49.23
C LEU A 173 -32.41 35.76 -50.48
N SER A 174 -32.05 36.37 -51.61
CA SER A 174 -31.79 35.66 -52.87
C SER A 174 -30.50 34.83 -52.80
N LEU A 175 -29.51 35.30 -52.03
CA LEU A 175 -28.25 34.60 -51.79
C LEU A 175 -28.34 33.50 -50.72
N ARG A 176 -29.37 33.55 -49.85
CA ARG A 176 -29.51 32.66 -48.69
C ARG A 176 -29.95 31.23 -49.05
N ASN A 177 -30.65 31.05 -50.16
CA ASN A 177 -31.19 29.74 -50.59
C ASN A 177 -30.24 28.93 -51.49
N THR A 178 -28.97 29.30 -51.55
CA THR A 178 -28.00 28.69 -52.48
C THR A 178 -27.03 27.76 -51.76
N ASN A 179 -26.47 26.79 -52.51
CA ASN A 179 -25.37 25.92 -52.05
C ASN A 179 -24.14 26.68 -51.52
N CYS A 180 -24.08 28.00 -51.70
CA CYS A 180 -23.07 28.88 -51.15
C CYS A 180 -23.12 28.92 -49.60
N LEU A 181 -24.30 28.85 -48.99
CA LEU A 181 -24.45 28.96 -47.53
C LEU A 181 -23.85 27.75 -46.80
N SER A 182 -24.03 26.53 -47.34
CA SER A 182 -23.37 25.32 -46.82
C SER A 182 -21.85 25.41 -46.90
N LYS A 183 -21.29 26.04 -47.94
CA LYS A 183 -19.84 26.28 -48.06
C LYS A 183 -19.35 27.31 -47.03
N VAL A 184 -20.12 28.37 -46.78
CA VAL A 184 -19.81 29.35 -45.72
C VAL A 184 -19.83 28.69 -44.34
N GLU A 185 -20.81 27.84 -44.04
CA GLU A 185 -20.89 27.11 -42.76
C GLU A 185 -19.71 26.15 -42.57
N LYS A 186 -19.31 25.43 -43.64
CA LYS A 186 -18.10 24.60 -43.62
C LYS A 186 -16.83 25.43 -43.39
N LEU A 187 -16.73 26.64 -43.95
CA LEU A 187 -15.62 27.54 -43.66
C LEU A 187 -15.63 28.01 -42.19
N MET A 188 -16.79 28.44 -41.69
CA MET A 188 -16.98 28.90 -40.32
C MET A 188 -16.64 27.83 -39.29
N THR A 189 -17.02 26.57 -39.52
CA THR A 189 -16.68 25.45 -38.62
C THR A 189 -15.18 25.19 -38.54
N THR A 190 -14.42 25.35 -39.64
CA THR A 190 -12.95 25.28 -39.62
C THR A 190 -12.30 26.44 -38.86
N MET A 191 -12.89 27.64 -38.90
CA MET A 191 -12.40 28.80 -38.14
C MET A 191 -12.70 28.69 -36.64
N LEU A 192 -13.86 28.14 -36.26
CA LEU A 192 -14.24 27.93 -34.85
C LEU A 192 -13.26 27.00 -34.11
N PHE A 193 -12.68 26.01 -34.79
CA PHE A 193 -11.68 25.11 -34.21
C PHE A 193 -10.42 25.88 -33.72
N ARG A 194 -9.99 26.93 -34.44
CA ARG A 194 -8.87 27.79 -34.03
C ARG A 194 -9.18 28.58 -32.76
N PHE A 195 -10.40 29.11 -32.65
CA PHE A 195 -10.85 29.82 -31.44
C PHE A 195 -10.92 28.89 -30.22
N HIS A 196 -11.37 27.64 -30.41
CA HIS A 196 -11.35 26.63 -29.35
C HIS A 196 -9.92 26.32 -28.88
N ASN A 197 -8.98 26.12 -29.79
CA ASN A 197 -7.58 25.87 -29.44
C ASN A 197 -6.95 27.05 -28.68
N ASN A 198 -7.19 28.29 -29.11
CA ASN A 198 -6.72 29.47 -28.38
C ASN A 198 -7.32 29.59 -26.97
N ARG A 199 -8.61 29.29 -26.80
CA ARG A 199 -9.26 29.27 -25.47
C ARG A 199 -8.65 28.20 -24.56
N VAL A 200 -8.39 27.00 -25.09
CA VAL A 200 -7.73 25.92 -24.35
C VAL A 200 -6.30 26.31 -23.97
N LEU A 201 -5.54 26.92 -24.86
CA LEU A 201 -4.19 27.43 -24.57
C LEU A 201 -4.21 28.48 -23.46
N SER A 202 -5.15 29.43 -23.51
CA SER A 202 -5.35 30.43 -22.45
C SER A 202 -5.68 29.78 -21.10
N MET A 203 -6.61 28.80 -21.09
CA MET A 203 -6.94 28.04 -19.87
C MET A 203 -5.76 27.24 -19.29
N VAL A 204 -4.92 26.68 -20.15
CA VAL A 204 -3.74 25.94 -19.72
C VAL A 204 -2.70 26.91 -19.15
N ALA A 205 -2.49 28.07 -19.79
CA ALA A 205 -1.59 29.12 -19.31
C ALA A 205 -2.02 29.67 -17.94
N THR A 206 -3.31 29.92 -17.72
CA THR A 206 -3.83 30.39 -16.42
C THR A 206 -3.65 29.34 -15.33
N ARG A 207 -3.88 28.05 -15.62
CA ARG A 207 -3.60 26.96 -14.66
C ARG A 207 -2.12 26.85 -14.31
N ILE A 208 -1.24 26.98 -15.29
CA ILE A 208 0.22 26.95 -15.06
C ILE A 208 0.62 28.12 -14.17
N SER A 209 0.15 29.33 -14.47
CA SER A 209 0.40 30.53 -13.67
C SER A 209 -0.10 30.39 -12.22
N LEU A 210 -1.31 29.85 -12.02
CA LEU A 210 -1.86 29.62 -10.68
C LEU A 210 -1.01 28.62 -9.89
N LYS A 211 -0.59 27.53 -10.53
CA LYS A 211 0.26 26.51 -9.92
C LYS A 211 1.64 27.08 -9.54
N GLU A 212 2.23 27.92 -10.38
CA GLU A 212 3.48 28.60 -10.06
C GLU A 212 3.32 29.59 -8.90
N SER A 213 2.24 30.37 -8.88
CA SER A 213 1.93 31.25 -7.75
C SER A 213 1.86 30.45 -6.44
N GLN A 214 1.12 29.34 -6.43
CA GLN A 214 1.04 28.44 -5.26
C GLN A 214 2.39 27.87 -4.84
N ARG A 215 3.28 27.56 -5.80
CA ARG A 215 4.65 27.09 -5.49
C ARG A 215 5.47 28.18 -4.82
N ARG A 216 5.42 29.41 -5.34
CA ARG A 216 6.10 30.56 -4.73
C ARG A 216 5.55 30.84 -3.33
N HIS A 217 4.23 30.76 -3.15
CA HIS A 217 3.58 30.87 -1.83
C HIS A 217 4.06 29.78 -0.86
N PHE A 218 4.21 28.54 -1.32
CA PHE A 218 4.72 27.43 -0.51
C PHE A 218 6.19 27.64 -0.11
N GLU A 219 7.03 28.11 -1.04
CA GLU A 219 8.44 28.44 -0.76
C GLU A 219 8.56 29.59 0.24
N SER A 220 7.75 30.65 0.10
CA SER A 220 7.70 31.75 1.07
C SER A 220 7.10 31.33 2.42
N GLY A 221 6.26 30.30 2.44
CA GLY A 221 5.56 29.78 3.61
C GLY A 221 6.43 28.97 4.58
N ARG A 222 7.73 28.81 4.29
CA ARG A 222 8.68 28.05 5.12
C ARG A 222 8.85 28.63 6.54
N LEU A 223 8.59 29.92 6.73
CA LEU A 223 8.70 30.63 8.01
C LEU A 223 7.33 31.01 8.60
N ALA A 224 6.31 31.24 7.78
CA ALA A 224 4.94 31.49 8.21
C ALA A 224 3.96 31.03 7.12
N THR A 225 3.07 30.10 7.44
CA THR A 225 1.97 29.72 6.53
C THR A 225 0.88 30.78 6.60
N GLN A 226 0.62 31.47 5.48
CA GLN A 226 -0.62 32.26 5.35
C GLN A 226 -1.81 31.32 5.50
N ILE A 227 -2.68 31.61 6.46
CA ILE A 227 -3.88 30.82 6.73
C ILE A 227 -4.86 31.10 5.56
N PRO A 228 -5.40 30.07 4.88
CA PRO A 228 -6.22 30.24 3.67
C PRO A 228 -7.50 31.07 3.87
N TYR A 229 -7.91 31.25 5.13
CA TYR A 229 -9.02 32.07 5.54
C TYR A 229 -8.52 32.97 6.66
N ALA A 230 -8.61 34.28 6.49
CA ALA A 230 -8.45 35.18 7.61
C ALA A 230 -9.52 34.82 8.65
N GLY A 231 -9.10 34.50 9.88
CA GLY A 231 -10.04 34.30 10.97
C GLY A 231 -10.89 35.56 11.19
N PRO A 232 -12.05 35.46 11.84
CA PRO A 232 -12.79 36.65 12.23
C PRO A 232 -11.86 37.55 13.05
N ASN A 233 -11.75 38.82 12.65
CA ASN A 233 -10.77 39.74 13.21
C ASN A 233 -11.27 40.25 14.57
N PHE A 234 -11.25 39.38 15.58
CA PHE A 234 -11.85 39.66 16.88
C PHE A 234 -11.17 40.83 17.63
N ASN A 235 -9.92 41.16 17.28
CA ASN A 235 -9.12 42.15 18.01
C ASN A 235 -8.53 43.26 17.12
N GLU A 236 -8.91 43.37 15.85
CA GLU A 236 -8.40 44.40 14.91
C GLU A 236 -6.85 44.44 14.74
N LEU A 237 -6.13 43.43 15.23
CA LEU A 237 -4.65 43.39 15.23
C LEU A 237 -4.03 43.06 13.88
N CYS A 238 -4.83 42.68 12.88
CA CYS A 238 -4.36 42.45 11.52
C CYS A 238 -4.37 43.78 10.76
N PRO A 239 -3.19 44.33 10.36
CA PRO A 239 -3.15 45.60 9.66
C PRO A 239 -3.80 45.42 8.29
N PHE A 240 -5.00 45.97 8.13
CA PHE A 240 -5.62 46.17 6.83
C PHE A 240 -4.70 47.09 6.02
N THR A 241 -4.02 46.56 5.01
CA THR A 241 -3.70 47.38 3.83
C THR A 241 -4.98 47.49 3.02
N ASP A 242 -5.53 48.69 2.91
CA ASP A 242 -6.73 49.03 2.13
C ASP A 242 -6.63 48.67 0.62
N GLU A 243 -5.55 48.03 0.18
CA GLU A 243 -5.32 47.61 -1.20
C GLU A 243 -6.07 46.33 -1.61
N GLU A 244 -6.73 45.63 -0.68
CA GLU A 244 -7.61 44.49 -0.98
C GLU A 244 -9.10 44.80 -0.83
N ARG A 245 -9.50 46.07 -0.95
CA ARG A 245 -10.73 46.30 -1.72
C ARG A 245 -10.40 45.87 -3.13
N VAL A 246 -10.74 44.63 -3.46
CA VAL A 246 -10.97 44.23 -4.85
C VAL A 246 -12.00 45.23 -5.37
N VAL A 247 -11.50 46.31 -5.97
CA VAL A 247 -12.24 47.11 -6.94
C VAL A 247 -12.49 46.09 -8.03
N VAL A 248 -13.63 45.43 -7.93
CA VAL A 248 -14.25 44.72 -9.03
C VAL A 248 -14.29 45.79 -10.11
N LYS A 249 -13.32 45.74 -11.02
CA LYS A 249 -13.32 46.56 -12.23
C LYS A 249 -14.73 46.43 -12.77
N ASP A 250 -15.43 47.55 -12.83
CA ASP A 250 -16.85 47.66 -13.09
C ASP A 250 -17.29 46.58 -14.07
N ILE A 251 -17.91 45.52 -13.54
CA ILE A 251 -18.62 44.56 -14.37
C ILE A 251 -19.71 45.42 -15.01
N PRO A 252 -19.74 45.55 -16.35
CA PRO A 252 -20.79 46.31 -17.01
C PRO A 252 -22.13 45.79 -16.47
N ASN A 253 -22.99 46.71 -16.06
CA ASN A 253 -24.31 46.49 -15.47
C ASN A 253 -25.22 45.71 -16.44
N ASP A 254 -24.89 44.45 -16.68
CA ASP A 254 -25.47 43.62 -17.72
C ASP A 254 -26.27 42.53 -17.02
N GLN A 255 -27.59 42.71 -17.05
CA GLN A 255 -28.58 41.95 -16.29
C GLN A 255 -28.52 40.44 -16.55
N ARG A 256 -27.88 40.02 -17.64
CA ARG A 256 -27.56 38.61 -17.94
C ARG A 256 -26.53 38.01 -17.01
N TYR A 257 -25.47 38.75 -16.66
CA TYR A 257 -24.43 38.23 -15.78
C TYR A 257 -24.94 38.10 -14.34
N ALA A 258 -25.74 39.06 -13.87
CA ALA A 258 -26.41 38.96 -12.57
C ALA A 258 -27.34 37.74 -12.49
N LYS A 259 -28.05 37.43 -13.59
CA LYS A 259 -28.92 36.25 -13.66
C LYS A 259 -28.14 34.93 -13.65
N ILE A 260 -27.01 34.87 -14.35
CA ILE A 260 -26.12 33.69 -14.34
C ILE A 260 -25.49 33.49 -12.96
N ILE A 261 -25.12 34.57 -12.28
CA ILE A 261 -24.57 34.51 -10.92
C ILE A 261 -25.65 34.06 -9.93
N ALA A 262 -26.87 34.58 -10.03
CA ALA A 262 -28.00 34.13 -9.21
C ALA A 262 -28.37 32.67 -9.46
N GLU A 263 -28.41 32.22 -10.73
CA GLU A 263 -28.63 30.81 -11.08
C GLU A 263 -27.49 29.91 -10.57
N TYR A 264 -26.25 30.41 -10.55
CA TYR A 264 -25.10 29.68 -10.01
C TYR A 264 -25.15 29.60 -8.48
N GLU A 265 -25.53 30.68 -7.79
CA GLU A 265 -25.73 30.72 -6.35
C GLU A 265 -26.91 29.82 -5.91
N GLU A 266 -28.02 29.82 -6.68
CA GLU A 266 -29.13 28.89 -6.51
C GLU A 266 -28.69 27.43 -6.74
N SER A 267 -27.80 27.17 -7.70
CA SER A 267 -27.24 25.82 -7.95
C SER A 267 -26.30 25.32 -6.83
N LEU A 268 -25.71 26.23 -6.05
CA LEU A 268 -24.88 25.90 -4.89
C LEU A 268 -25.71 25.62 -3.63
N LEU A 269 -26.94 26.14 -3.57
CA LEU A 269 -27.89 25.92 -2.48
C LEU A 269 -28.66 24.59 -2.58
N ASP A 270 -28.58 23.88 -3.72
CA ASP A 270 -29.26 22.59 -3.89
C ASP A 270 -28.49 21.45 -3.17
N GLU A 271 -28.80 21.28 -1.88
CA GLU A 271 -28.25 20.25 -0.97
C GLU A 271 -28.23 18.85 -1.60
N LYS A 272 -29.23 18.56 -2.45
CA LYS A 272 -29.38 17.27 -3.15
C LYS A 272 -28.23 16.96 -4.10
N LEU A 273 -27.67 17.96 -4.79
CA LEU A 273 -26.57 17.73 -5.74
C LEU A 273 -25.28 17.37 -5.00
N ARG A 274 -25.00 18.03 -3.86
CA ARG A 274 -23.88 17.70 -2.97
C ARG A 274 -24.01 16.30 -2.38
N GLU A 275 -25.22 15.92 -1.96
CA GLU A 275 -25.53 14.57 -1.51
C GLU A 275 -25.34 13.53 -2.62
N THR A 276 -25.74 13.83 -3.87
CA THR A 276 -25.56 12.89 -4.99
C THR A 276 -24.09 12.63 -5.31
N HIS A 277 -23.23 13.66 -5.26
CA HIS A 277 -21.79 13.50 -5.43
C HIS A 277 -21.17 12.67 -4.31
N ARG A 278 -21.57 12.91 -3.05
CA ARG A 278 -21.13 12.13 -1.90
C ARG A 278 -21.61 10.66 -1.96
N CYS A 279 -22.83 10.44 -2.42
CA CYS A 279 -23.40 9.11 -2.66
C CYS A 279 -22.68 8.37 -3.79
N SER A 280 -22.32 9.06 -4.87
CA SER A 280 -21.53 8.49 -5.99
C SER A 280 -20.14 8.03 -5.53
N GLU A 281 -19.43 8.86 -4.77
CA GLU A 281 -18.11 8.52 -4.22
C GLU A 281 -18.20 7.36 -3.20
N ASN A 282 -19.22 7.36 -2.34
CA ASN A 282 -19.47 6.26 -1.39
C ASN A 282 -19.82 4.95 -2.11
N ARG A 283 -20.59 5.00 -3.20
CA ARG A 283 -20.96 3.82 -4.00
C ARG A 283 -19.73 3.19 -4.65
N LYS A 284 -18.85 4.00 -5.28
CA LYS A 284 -17.58 3.51 -5.83
C LYS A 284 -16.71 2.86 -4.75
N ARG A 285 -16.66 3.45 -3.55
CA ARG A 285 -15.91 2.91 -2.41
C ARG A 285 -16.50 1.57 -1.93
N GLN A 286 -17.84 1.45 -1.89
CA GLN A 286 -18.52 0.21 -1.51
C GLN A 286 -18.33 -0.91 -2.54
N GLU A 287 -18.34 -0.59 -3.84
CA GLU A 287 -18.06 -1.55 -4.92
C GLU A 287 -16.64 -2.12 -4.80
N GLN A 288 -15.65 -1.27 -4.48
CA GLN A 288 -14.29 -1.72 -4.22
C GLN A 288 -14.20 -2.66 -3.00
N ILE A 289 -14.86 -2.31 -1.89
CA ILE A 289 -14.90 -3.16 -0.70
C ILE A 289 -15.54 -4.52 -1.01
N ASN A 290 -16.64 -4.53 -1.75
CA ASN A 290 -17.31 -5.77 -2.16
C ASN A 290 -16.41 -6.63 -3.05
N ASN A 291 -15.68 -6.02 -3.99
CA ASN A 291 -14.72 -6.72 -4.84
C ASN A 291 -13.56 -7.34 -4.03
N ILE A 292 -13.10 -6.67 -2.98
CA ILE A 292 -12.09 -7.23 -2.07
C ILE A 292 -12.66 -8.42 -1.30
N ILE A 293 -13.88 -8.28 -0.76
CA ILE A 293 -14.55 -9.36 -0.01
C ILE A 293 -14.81 -10.59 -0.89
N THR A 294 -15.20 -10.40 -2.15
CA THR A 294 -15.43 -11.53 -3.09
C THR A 294 -14.13 -12.24 -3.43
N GLN A 295 -13.04 -11.50 -3.65
CA GLN A 295 -11.70 -12.07 -3.85
C GLN A 295 -11.24 -12.87 -2.63
N GLU A 296 -11.42 -12.34 -1.40
CA GLU A 296 -11.10 -13.06 -0.17
C GLU A 296 -11.93 -14.34 -0.01
N LYS A 297 -13.23 -14.30 -0.32
CA LYS A 297 -14.11 -15.50 -0.29
C LYS A 297 -13.65 -16.54 -1.31
N LEU A 298 -13.27 -16.13 -2.52
CA LEU A 298 -12.75 -17.04 -3.55
C LEU A 298 -11.41 -17.66 -3.13
N ALA A 299 -10.51 -16.89 -2.53
CA ALA A 299 -9.24 -17.40 -2.00
C ALA A 299 -9.48 -18.43 -0.88
N LYS A 300 -10.40 -18.16 0.05
CA LYS A 300 -10.80 -19.12 1.10
C LYS A 300 -11.38 -20.40 0.51
N ARG A 301 -12.23 -20.32 -0.50
CA ARG A 301 -12.81 -21.49 -1.19
C ARG A 301 -11.74 -22.32 -1.90
N LYS A 302 -10.79 -21.68 -2.59
CA LYS A 302 -9.65 -22.36 -3.23
C LYS A 302 -8.78 -23.08 -2.20
N PHE A 303 -8.45 -22.42 -1.09
CA PHE A 303 -7.72 -23.04 0.02
C PHE A 303 -8.46 -24.27 0.58
N CYS A 304 -9.76 -24.16 0.84
CA CYS A 304 -10.55 -25.31 1.31
C CYS A 304 -10.58 -26.45 0.28
N ALA A 305 -10.70 -26.14 -1.02
CA ALA A 305 -10.65 -27.15 -2.08
C ALA A 305 -9.29 -27.86 -2.13
N ASP A 306 -8.19 -27.11 -2.05
CA ASP A 306 -6.83 -27.67 -2.02
C ASP A 306 -6.61 -28.57 -0.79
N VAL A 307 -7.15 -28.18 0.38
CA VAL A 307 -7.09 -29.00 1.59
C VAL A 307 -7.86 -30.30 1.41
N ILE A 308 -9.08 -30.25 0.84
CA ILE A 308 -9.88 -31.45 0.56
C ILE A 308 -9.16 -32.37 -0.43
N GLU A 309 -8.57 -31.81 -1.49
CA GLU A 309 -7.81 -32.59 -2.47
C GLU A 309 -6.59 -33.28 -1.83
N ARG A 310 -5.87 -32.58 -0.95
CA ARG A 310 -4.76 -33.18 -0.21
C ARG A 310 -5.22 -34.26 0.77
N MET A 311 -6.32 -34.03 1.49
CA MET A 311 -6.90 -35.02 2.40
C MET A 311 -7.33 -36.29 1.67
N ARG A 312 -7.87 -36.19 0.44
CA ARG A 312 -8.20 -37.35 -0.40
C ARG A 312 -6.98 -38.16 -0.84
N ARG A 313 -5.79 -37.55 -0.87
CA ARG A 313 -4.53 -38.18 -1.29
C ARG A 313 -3.72 -38.76 -0.12
N TRP A 314 -4.20 -38.66 1.12
CA TRP A 314 -3.48 -39.23 2.27
C TRP A 314 -3.54 -40.75 2.24
N THR A 315 -2.36 -41.39 2.27
CA THR A 315 -2.17 -42.85 2.23
C THR A 315 -2.50 -43.56 3.54
N ILE A 316 -2.85 -42.82 4.60
CA ILE A 316 -3.23 -43.35 5.94
C ILE A 316 -4.45 -44.29 5.85
N TRP A 317 -5.17 -44.27 4.73
CA TRP A 317 -6.40 -45.04 4.51
C TRP A 317 -6.22 -46.29 3.65
N SER A 318 -5.01 -46.65 3.22
CA SER A 318 -4.81 -47.87 2.41
C SER A 318 -5.08 -49.16 3.20
N ASP A 319 -4.91 -49.13 4.53
CA ASP A 319 -5.04 -50.32 5.38
C ASP A 319 -6.41 -50.41 6.08
N ALA A 320 -7.19 -49.32 6.09
CA ALA A 320 -8.53 -49.28 6.65
C ALA A 320 -9.55 -49.01 5.55
N ASN A 321 -10.27 -50.05 5.12
CA ASN A 321 -11.42 -50.00 4.18
C ASN A 321 -12.55 -49.11 4.74
N VAL A 322 -12.36 -47.79 4.70
CA VAL A 322 -13.39 -46.80 5.06
C VAL A 322 -13.79 -46.09 3.78
N ASN A 323 -14.98 -46.43 3.27
CA ASN A 323 -15.59 -45.75 2.13
C ASN A 323 -15.90 -44.30 2.49
N ILE A 324 -15.01 -43.38 2.09
CA ILE A 324 -15.23 -41.94 2.22
C ILE A 324 -16.33 -41.55 1.22
N THR A 325 -17.56 -41.39 1.69
CA THR A 325 -18.65 -40.89 0.85
C THR A 325 -18.40 -39.41 0.49
N PRO A 326 -18.73 -38.98 -0.74
CA PRO A 326 -18.38 -37.64 -1.24
C PRO A 326 -19.03 -36.49 -0.46
N ASN A 327 -20.08 -36.76 0.34
CA ASN A 327 -20.88 -35.75 1.04
C ASN A 327 -20.43 -35.42 2.47
N ILE A 328 -19.35 -36.03 2.98
CA ILE A 328 -18.90 -35.86 4.38
C ILE A 328 -18.49 -34.41 4.68
N PHE A 329 -17.97 -33.68 3.68
CA PHE A 329 -17.42 -32.33 3.86
C PHE A 329 -18.48 -31.20 3.75
N HIS A 330 -19.73 -31.52 3.41
CA HIS A 330 -20.80 -30.53 3.28
C HIS A 330 -21.54 -30.26 4.60
N ASN A 331 -21.61 -31.24 5.51
CA ASN A 331 -22.28 -31.09 6.81
C ASN A 331 -21.26 -30.84 7.93
N ARG A 332 -21.46 -29.78 8.72
CA ARG A 332 -20.56 -29.34 9.80
C ARG A 332 -20.34 -30.42 10.86
N GLU A 333 -21.38 -31.14 11.23
CA GLU A 333 -21.33 -32.21 12.24
C GLU A 333 -20.54 -33.43 11.74
N ASN A 334 -20.72 -33.80 10.47
CA ASN A 334 -20.00 -34.91 9.84
C ASN A 334 -18.51 -34.58 9.67
N MET A 335 -18.17 -33.32 9.35
CA MET A 335 -16.78 -32.84 9.31
C MET A 335 -16.12 -32.92 10.69
N GLN A 336 -16.82 -32.54 11.76
CA GLN A 336 -16.29 -32.58 13.11
C GLN A 336 -16.09 -34.02 13.60
N GLY A 337 -17.04 -34.92 13.32
CA GLY A 337 -16.89 -36.35 13.58
C GLY A 337 -15.79 -37.03 12.74
N PHE A 338 -15.51 -36.53 11.53
CA PHE A 338 -14.38 -36.96 10.70
C PHE A 338 -13.04 -36.52 11.31
N LEU A 339 -12.90 -35.24 11.68
CA LEU A 339 -11.67 -34.70 12.26
C LEU A 339 -11.33 -35.36 13.61
N ASN A 340 -12.33 -35.68 14.43
CA ASN A 340 -12.10 -36.42 15.68
C ASN A 340 -11.59 -37.84 15.41
N ARG A 341 -12.13 -38.55 14.40
CA ARG A 341 -11.66 -39.88 14.00
C ARG A 341 -10.22 -39.85 13.46
N VAL A 342 -9.87 -38.85 12.66
CA VAL A 342 -8.48 -38.62 12.20
C VAL A 342 -7.56 -38.35 13.39
N GLY A 343 -8.03 -37.56 14.37
CA GLY A 343 -7.29 -37.31 15.60
C GLY A 343 -6.95 -38.59 16.36
N HIS A 344 -7.90 -39.53 16.47
CA HIS A 344 -7.65 -40.82 17.12
C HIS A 344 -6.66 -41.71 16.34
N LEU A 345 -6.76 -41.80 15.02
CA LEU A 345 -5.83 -42.59 14.19
C LEU A 345 -4.38 -42.09 14.27
N LEU A 346 -4.17 -40.77 14.32
CA LEU A 346 -2.83 -40.17 14.48
C LEU A 346 -2.25 -40.34 15.89
N ILE A 347 -3.07 -40.67 16.88
CA ILE A 347 -2.64 -40.97 18.25
C ILE A 347 -2.24 -42.45 18.36
N ASP A 348 -2.95 -43.35 17.68
CA ASP A 348 -2.66 -44.78 17.69
C ASP A 348 -1.37 -45.14 16.89
N ASP A 349 -1.07 -44.43 15.80
CA ASP A 349 0.18 -44.58 15.02
C ASP A 349 1.47 -44.16 15.77
N LYS A 350 1.35 -43.66 17.01
CA LYS A 350 2.47 -43.24 17.87
C LYS A 350 2.81 -44.20 19.01
N ARG A 351 2.15 -45.37 19.09
CA ARG A 351 2.57 -46.50 19.92
C ARG A 351 3.24 -47.55 19.06
#